data_AF-A0A0G1IKX4-F1
#
_entry.id   AF-A0A0G1IKX4-F1
#
_cell.length_a   1.000
_cell.length_b   1.000
_cell.length_c   1.000
_cell.angle_alpha   90.00
_cell.angle_beta   90.00
_cell.angle_gamma   90.00
#
_symmetry.space_group_name_H-M   'P 1'
#
loop_
_entity.id
_entity.type
_entity.pdbx_description
1 polymer ?
#
loop_
_entity_poly.entity_id
_entity_poly.type
_entity_poly.pdbx_seq_one_letter_code
_entity_poly.pdbx_strand_id
1 'polypeptide(L)'
;MADTSLMPKKFSVPQYAGETLGAFFRIGVIGFLVVAVFVGGLYLYRESLKISLESQKSVLEKLEVEFEPSLIAELERVSNTMATARDILRLHSQTSPVFNNVLEPNTLTSVSFNSFAYSAEKNTVTLSGEAASYSDVSSQSAVFESLPNVVSATFSNLALRESGGVSFTINIVLKK
;
A
#
# COMPACT_ATOMS: atom_id res chain seq x y z
N MET A 1 68.17 -109.16 -26.94
CA MET A 1 67.52 -109.22 -25.62
C MET A 1 66.72 -107.94 -25.49
N ALA A 2 65.42 -108.07 -25.22
CA ALA A 2 64.46 -106.97 -25.21
C ALA A 2 64.41 -106.38 -23.81
N ASP A 3 64.85 -105.13 -23.64
CA ASP A 3 64.56 -104.35 -22.44
C ASP A 3 63.31 -103.52 -22.69
N THR A 4 62.22 -103.99 -22.10
CA THR A 4 60.89 -103.37 -22.08
C THR A 4 60.93 -102.11 -21.23
N SER A 5 61.09 -100.97 -21.88
CA SER A 5 60.92 -99.65 -21.25
C SER A 5 59.43 -99.41 -20.98
N LEU A 6 59.01 -99.60 -19.73
CA LEU A 6 57.67 -99.40 -19.21
C LEU A 6 57.48 -97.98 -18.66
N MET A 7 57.69 -96.94 -19.48
CA MET A 7 57.28 -95.57 -19.14
C MET A 7 56.20 -95.10 -20.11
N PRO A 8 55.04 -94.63 -19.62
CA PRO A 8 53.97 -94.20 -20.51
C PRO A 8 54.44 -92.94 -21.25
N LYS A 9 54.34 -92.98 -22.59
CA LYS A 9 54.47 -91.81 -23.46
C LYS A 9 53.49 -90.76 -22.96
N LYS A 10 54.04 -89.64 -22.49
CA LYS A 10 53.45 -88.30 -22.34
C LYS A 10 51.96 -88.30 -21.97
N PHE A 11 51.68 -87.95 -20.72
CA PHE A 11 50.33 -87.51 -20.34
C PHE A 11 49.90 -86.38 -21.27
N SER A 12 48.86 -86.63 -22.06
CA SER A 12 48.13 -85.61 -22.80
C SER A 12 47.49 -84.70 -21.76
N VAL A 13 48.19 -83.63 -21.40
CA VAL A 13 47.62 -82.56 -20.57
C VAL A 13 46.46 -81.99 -21.40
N PRO A 14 45.21 -81.99 -20.91
CA PRO A 14 44.13 -81.38 -21.65
C PRO A 14 44.50 -79.91 -21.87
N GLN A 15 44.69 -79.52 -23.14
CA GLN A 15 44.65 -78.11 -23.49
C GLN A 15 43.20 -77.68 -23.27
N TYR A 16 42.93 -77.10 -22.11
CA TYR A 16 41.78 -76.24 -21.95
C TYR A 16 41.96 -75.12 -22.97
N ALA A 17 41.26 -75.22 -24.10
CA ALA A 17 41.02 -74.06 -24.93
C ALA A 17 40.42 -73.04 -23.98
N GLY A 18 41.18 -71.99 -23.62
CA GLY A 18 40.73 -70.98 -22.68
C GLY A 18 39.40 -70.49 -23.20
N GLU A 19 38.33 -70.88 -22.51
CA GLU A 19 36.97 -70.64 -22.94
C GLU A 19 36.83 -69.13 -22.91
N THR A 20 36.95 -68.51 -24.08
CA THR A 20 36.93 -67.07 -24.21
C THR A 20 35.60 -66.67 -23.60
N LEU A 21 35.63 -65.86 -22.54
CA LEU A 21 34.43 -65.34 -21.88
C LEU A 21 33.38 -65.07 -22.95
N GLY A 22 32.33 -65.89 -22.95
CA GLY A 22 31.38 -65.96 -24.05
C GLY A 22 30.79 -64.57 -24.32
N ALA A 23 30.37 -64.30 -25.55
CA ALA A 23 29.82 -63.00 -25.93
C ALA A 23 28.77 -62.49 -24.93
N PHE A 24 28.00 -63.39 -24.32
CA PHE A 24 27.04 -63.11 -23.24
C PHE A 24 27.66 -62.47 -21.99
N PHE A 25 28.81 -62.94 -21.50
CA PHE A 25 29.47 -62.34 -20.33
C PHE A 25 29.93 -60.92 -20.63
N ARG A 26 30.48 -60.68 -21.83
CA ARG A 26 30.94 -59.34 -22.24
C ARG A 26 29.79 -58.36 -22.34
N ILE A 27 28.68 -58.77 -22.94
CA ILE A 27 27.45 -57.97 -23.03
C ILE A 27 26.90 -57.68 -21.63
N GLY A 28 26.93 -58.67 -20.72
CA GLY A 28 26.51 -58.50 -19.33
C GLY A 28 27.36 -57.47 -18.58
N VAL A 29 28.69 -57.51 -18.71
CA VAL A 29 29.59 -56.53 -18.09
C VAL A 29 29.37 -55.12 -18.66
N ILE A 30 29.17 -55.00 -19.98
CA ILE A 30 28.86 -53.71 -20.61
C ILE A 30 27.52 -53.17 -20.08
N GLY A 31 26.49 -54.00 -20.01
CA GLY A 31 25.19 -53.62 -19.47
C GLY A 31 25.28 -53.17 -18.00
N PHE A 32 26.05 -53.90 -17.19
CA PHE A 32 26.30 -53.54 -15.80
C PHE A 32 26.99 -52.18 -15.66
N LEU A 33 28.01 -51.90 -16.48
CA LEU A 33 28.70 -50.61 -16.49
C LEU A 33 27.77 -49.46 -16.92
N VAL A 34 26.91 -49.68 -17.91
CA VAL A 34 25.92 -48.66 -18.33
C VAL A 34 24.97 -48.32 -17.18
N VAL A 35 24.45 -49.33 -16.48
CA VAL A 35 23.57 -49.12 -15.32
C VAL A 35 24.32 -48.41 -14.19
N ALA A 36 25.56 -48.81 -13.90
CA ALA A 36 26.38 -48.18 -12.86
C ALA A 36 26.64 -46.69 -13.14
N VAL A 37 26.97 -46.34 -14.40
CA VAL A 37 27.14 -44.94 -14.83
C VAL A 37 25.83 -44.16 -14.71
N PHE A 38 24.70 -44.75 -15.11
CA PHE A 38 23.39 -44.11 -14.98
C PHE A 38 23.04 -43.82 -13.53
N VAL A 39 23.24 -44.79 -12.62
CA VAL A 39 22.96 -44.63 -11.19
C VAL A 39 23.87 -43.57 -10.57
N GLY A 40 25.17 -43.60 -10.89
CA GLY A 40 26.13 -42.59 -10.43
C GLY A 40 25.78 -41.19 -10.94
N GLY A 41 25.44 -41.05 -12.22
CA GLY A 41 25.00 -39.79 -12.81
C GLY A 41 23.73 -39.24 -12.16
N LEU A 42 22.74 -40.11 -11.89
CA LEU A 42 21.50 -39.73 -11.22
C LEU A 42 21.75 -39.23 -9.78
N TYR A 43 22.69 -39.84 -9.07
CA TYR A 43 23.05 -39.45 -7.71
C TYR A 43 23.71 -38.06 -7.66
N LEU A 44 24.68 -37.81 -8.54
CA LEU A 44 25.33 -36.49 -8.65
C LEU A 44 24.34 -35.40 -9.09
N TYR A 45 23.44 -35.72 -10.01
CA TYR A 45 22.39 -34.80 -10.45
C TYR A 45 21.45 -34.42 -9.29
N ARG A 46 21.01 -35.40 -8.50
CA ARG A 46 20.18 -35.14 -7.31
C ARG A 46 20.86 -34.20 -6.31
N GLU A 47 22.16 -34.35 -6.10
CA GLU A 47 22.91 -33.49 -5.18
C GLU A 47 23.04 -32.05 -5.70
N SER A 48 23.33 -31.88 -7.00
CA SER A 48 23.36 -30.57 -7.64
C SER A 48 22.00 -29.84 -7.58
N LEU A 49 20.90 -30.59 -7.72
CA LEU A 49 19.55 -30.06 -7.57
C LEU A 49 19.25 -29.59 -6.15
N LYS A 50 19.72 -30.32 -5.12
CA LYS A 50 19.58 -29.91 -3.72
C LYS A 50 20.36 -28.63 -3.41
N ILE A 51 21.61 -28.55 -3.83
CA ILE A 51 22.46 -27.37 -3.64
C ILE A 51 21.83 -26.13 -4.29
N SER A 52 21.28 -26.30 -5.50
CA SER A 52 20.58 -25.21 -6.21
C SER A 52 19.34 -24.73 -5.46
N LEU A 53 18.58 -25.65 -4.86
CA LEU A 53 17.38 -25.34 -4.08
C LEU A 53 17.71 -24.65 -2.74
N GLU A 54 18.78 -25.10 -2.08
CA GLU A 54 19.25 -24.51 -0.82
C GLU A 54 19.83 -23.10 -1.04
N SER A 55 20.55 -22.89 -2.15
CA SER A 55 21.05 -21.56 -2.51
C SER A 55 19.93 -20.56 -2.79
N GLN A 56 18.86 -20.97 -3.49
CA GLN A 56 17.71 -20.11 -3.76
C GLN A 56 16.92 -19.77 -2.50
N LYS A 57 16.75 -20.74 -1.59
CA LYS A 57 16.13 -20.49 -0.28
C LYS A 57 16.95 -19.50 0.55
N SER A 58 18.27 -19.65 0.60
CA SER A 58 19.15 -18.72 1.33
C SER A 58 19.11 -17.30 0.78
N VAL A 59 19.02 -17.13 -0.55
CA VAL A 59 18.84 -15.81 -1.16
C VAL A 59 17.50 -15.20 -0.76
N LEU A 60 16.42 -16.00 -0.76
CA LEU A 60 15.09 -15.52 -0.39
C LEU A 60 15.01 -15.12 1.09
N GLU A 61 15.58 -15.92 1.98
CA GLU A 61 15.67 -15.63 3.41
C GLU A 61 16.51 -14.37 3.68
N LYS A 62 17.62 -14.17 2.95
CA LYS A 62 18.41 -12.93 3.06
C LYS A 62 17.63 -11.71 2.58
N LEU A 63 16.88 -11.84 1.49
CA LEU A 63 16.01 -10.76 1.01
C LEU A 63 14.88 -10.47 2.01
N GLU A 64 14.32 -11.48 2.68
CA GLU A 64 13.28 -11.31 3.69
C GLU A 64 13.82 -10.67 5.00
N VAL A 65 15.08 -10.92 5.35
CA VAL A 65 15.77 -10.19 6.43
C VAL A 65 16.08 -8.75 6.03
N GLU A 66 16.42 -8.49 4.78
CA GLU A 66 16.72 -7.14 4.27
C GLU A 66 15.43 -6.30 4.06
N PHE A 67 14.33 -6.95 3.70
CA PHE A 67 12.99 -6.36 3.67
C PHE A 67 12.25 -6.70 4.97
N GLU A 68 12.59 -6.02 6.05
CA GLU A 68 11.88 -6.16 7.32
C GLU A 68 10.37 -5.93 7.10
N PRO A 69 9.49 -6.93 7.33
CA PRO A 69 8.05 -6.78 7.11
C PRO A 69 7.44 -5.69 8.01
N SER A 70 8.08 -5.39 9.14
CA SER A 70 7.75 -4.24 10.00
C SER A 70 7.92 -2.90 9.29
N LEU A 71 8.93 -2.74 8.45
CA LEU A 71 9.16 -1.49 7.71
C LEU A 71 8.09 -1.29 6.63
N ILE A 72 7.69 -2.35 5.93
CA ILE A 72 6.62 -2.29 4.94
C ILE A 72 5.29 -1.90 5.60
N ALA A 73 4.95 -2.52 6.73
CA ALA A 73 3.74 -2.20 7.49
C ALA A 73 3.76 -0.75 8.00
N GLU A 74 4.92 -0.26 8.44
CA GLU A 74 5.07 1.12 8.91
C GLU A 74 4.94 2.13 7.77
N LEU A 75 5.53 1.85 6.60
CA LEU A 75 5.39 2.69 5.41
C LEU A 75 3.93 2.75 4.92
N GLU A 76 3.22 1.62 4.94
CA GLU A 76 1.80 1.57 4.61
C GLU A 76 0.97 2.40 5.60
N ARG A 77 1.23 2.24 6.91
CA ARG A 77 0.57 3.02 7.97
C ARG A 77 0.79 4.51 7.80
N VAL A 78 2.02 4.94 7.52
CA VAL A 78 2.37 6.34 7.29
C VAL A 78 1.68 6.87 6.03
N SER A 79 1.72 6.12 4.92
CA SER A 79 1.04 6.48 3.67
C SER A 79 -0.47 6.69 3.88
N ASN A 80 -1.14 5.75 4.57
CA ASN A 80 -2.56 5.83 4.88
C ASN A 80 -2.89 7.03 5.79
N THR A 81 -2.01 7.31 6.76
CA THR A 81 -2.14 8.48 7.63
C THR A 81 -2.01 9.79 6.84
N MET A 82 -1.04 9.88 5.93
CA MET A 82 -0.85 11.06 5.07
C MET A 82 -2.03 11.27 4.12
N ALA A 83 -2.59 10.21 3.53
CA ALA A 83 -3.78 10.28 2.68
C ALA A 83 -4.98 10.82 3.47
N THR A 84 -5.22 10.28 4.67
CA THR A 84 -6.30 10.73 5.55
C THR A 84 -6.13 12.19 5.95
N ALA A 85 -4.92 12.60 6.34
CA ALA A 85 -4.62 13.98 6.68
C ALA A 85 -4.86 14.93 5.48
N ARG A 86 -4.52 14.50 4.27
CA ARG A 86 -4.75 15.25 3.03
C ARG A 86 -6.24 15.48 2.77
N ASP A 87 -7.06 14.44 2.97
CA ASP A 87 -8.50 14.53 2.75
C ASP A 87 -9.17 15.46 3.76
N ILE A 88 -8.77 15.38 5.04
CA ILE A 88 -9.25 16.29 6.09
C ILE A 88 -8.87 17.73 5.75
N LEU A 89 -7.61 17.99 5.37
CA LEU A 89 -7.16 19.33 4.99
C LEU A 89 -7.85 19.86 3.73
N ARG A 90 -8.20 18.98 2.78
CA ARG A 90 -8.96 19.38 1.57
C ARG A 90 -10.40 19.73 1.90
N LEU A 91 -11.00 19.06 2.88
CA LEU A 91 -12.35 19.32 3.35
C LEU A 91 -12.43 20.48 4.37
N HIS A 92 -11.30 20.89 4.93
CA HIS A 92 -11.19 22.06 5.78
C HIS A 92 -11.44 23.33 4.93
N SER A 93 -12.72 23.66 4.76
CA SER A 93 -13.13 24.93 4.15
C SER A 93 -12.57 26.06 5.00
N GLN A 94 -11.63 26.81 4.44
CA GLN A 94 -11.02 27.98 5.07
C GLN A 94 -12.11 29.00 5.37
N THR A 95 -12.61 29.04 6.62
CA THR A 95 -13.55 30.08 7.10
C THR A 95 -12.82 31.38 7.41
N SER A 96 -11.49 31.33 7.63
CA SER A 96 -10.66 32.50 7.96
C SER A 96 -10.75 33.65 6.93
N PRO A 97 -10.72 33.43 5.60
CA PRO A 97 -10.94 34.49 4.63
C PRO A 97 -12.33 35.14 4.72
N VAL A 98 -13.35 34.38 5.12
CA VAL A 98 -14.72 34.92 5.29
C VAL A 98 -14.75 35.87 6.47
N PHE A 99 -14.16 35.49 7.61
CA PHE A 99 -14.05 36.39 8.76
C PHE A 99 -13.24 37.65 8.46
N ASN A 100 -12.01 37.50 7.95
CA ASN A 100 -11.08 38.62 7.78
C ASN A 100 -11.48 39.60 6.67
N ASN A 101 -12.05 39.11 5.56
CA ASN A 101 -12.30 39.96 4.39
C ASN A 101 -13.75 40.38 4.25
N VAL A 102 -14.69 39.69 4.89
CA VAL A 102 -16.13 39.88 4.67
C VAL A 102 -16.82 40.36 5.94
N LEU A 103 -16.62 39.71 7.08
CA LEU A 103 -17.33 40.08 8.32
C LEU A 103 -16.65 41.21 9.08
N GLU A 104 -15.38 41.03 9.47
CA GLU A 104 -14.69 41.97 10.36
C GLU A 104 -14.67 43.42 9.84
N PRO A 105 -14.28 43.71 8.59
CA PRO A 105 -14.19 45.09 8.12
C PRO A 105 -15.55 45.73 7.81
N ASN A 106 -16.61 44.93 7.63
CA ASN A 106 -17.92 45.42 7.17
C ASN A 106 -19.00 45.36 8.26
N THR A 107 -18.65 44.96 9.48
CA THR A 107 -19.58 44.99 10.63
C THR A 107 -19.60 46.39 11.23
N LEU A 108 -20.80 46.98 11.33
CA LEU A 108 -21.01 48.28 11.95
C LEU A 108 -20.79 48.21 13.46
N THR A 109 -20.24 49.26 14.07
CA THR A 109 -20.02 49.34 15.52
C THR A 109 -21.31 49.23 16.34
N SER A 110 -22.47 49.53 15.74
CA SER A 110 -23.80 49.41 16.35
C SER A 110 -24.39 48.00 16.26
N VAL A 111 -23.65 47.04 15.69
CA VAL A 111 -24.08 45.66 15.46
C VAL A 111 -23.10 44.68 16.10
N SER A 112 -23.62 43.68 16.80
CA SER A 112 -22.85 42.61 17.42
C SER A 112 -23.40 41.25 17.00
N PHE A 113 -22.52 40.30 16.68
CA PHE A 113 -22.89 38.93 16.33
C PHE A 113 -22.57 37.98 17.48
N ASN A 114 -23.52 37.10 17.80
CA ASN A 114 -23.38 36.11 18.87
C ASN A 114 -23.25 34.67 18.35
N SER A 115 -23.65 34.41 17.10
CA SER A 115 -23.52 33.08 16.51
C SER A 115 -23.15 33.19 15.03
N PHE A 116 -22.37 32.20 14.60
CA PHE A 116 -21.91 32.04 13.23
C PHE A 116 -22.09 30.59 12.82
N ALA A 117 -22.75 30.36 11.69
CA ALA A 117 -22.85 29.06 11.05
C ALA A 117 -22.54 29.18 9.56
N TYR A 118 -21.63 28.35 9.06
CA TYR A 118 -21.27 28.31 7.65
C TYR A 118 -21.58 26.94 7.07
N SER A 119 -22.29 26.91 5.95
CA SER A 119 -22.56 25.70 5.18
C SER A 119 -21.82 25.76 3.85
N ALA A 120 -20.76 24.96 3.73
CA ALA A 120 -20.00 24.84 2.48
C ALA A 120 -20.82 24.20 1.34
N GLU A 121 -21.77 23.31 1.65
CA GLU A 121 -22.63 22.70 0.64
C GLU A 121 -23.57 23.72 -0.03
N LYS A 122 -24.08 24.66 0.75
CA LYS A 122 -25.04 25.68 0.30
C LYS A 122 -24.38 27.05 0.05
N ASN A 123 -23.06 27.18 0.28
CA ASN A 123 -22.34 28.45 0.30
C ASN A 123 -23.10 29.56 1.06
N THR A 124 -23.67 29.20 2.20
CA THR A 124 -24.51 30.11 3.00
C THR A 124 -23.86 30.34 4.36
N VAL A 125 -23.83 31.60 4.78
CA VAL A 125 -23.42 32.04 6.13
C VAL A 125 -24.68 32.52 6.86
N THR A 126 -24.97 31.93 8.01
CA THR A 126 -26.03 32.38 8.91
C THR A 126 -25.39 33.00 10.15
N LEU A 127 -25.75 34.24 10.45
CA LEU A 127 -25.32 34.93 11.66
C LEU A 127 -26.55 35.33 12.46
N SER A 128 -26.48 35.24 13.78
CA SER A 128 -27.45 35.90 14.65
C SER A 128 -26.75 36.93 15.50
N GLY A 129 -27.45 38.03 15.77
CA GLY A 129 -26.86 39.19 16.40
C GLY A 129 -27.89 40.16 16.96
N GLU A 130 -27.37 41.29 17.40
CA GLU A 130 -28.09 42.38 18.04
C GLU A 130 -27.62 43.69 17.44
N ALA A 131 -28.56 44.59 17.19
CA ALA A 131 -28.31 45.94 16.71
C ALA A 131 -28.93 46.96 17.66
N ALA A 132 -28.39 48.18 17.69
CA ALA A 132 -28.94 49.26 18.52
C ALA A 132 -30.34 49.72 18.07
N SER A 133 -30.68 49.58 16.78
CA SER A 133 -31.99 49.98 16.23
C SER A 133 -32.34 49.22 14.95
N TYR A 134 -33.61 49.28 14.52
CA TYR A 134 -34.04 48.73 13.23
C TYR A 134 -33.33 49.41 12.03
N SER A 135 -32.96 50.68 12.16
CA SER A 135 -32.16 51.39 11.14
C SER A 135 -30.75 50.83 11.02
N ASP A 136 -30.14 50.41 12.13
CA ASP A 136 -28.81 49.78 12.11
C ASP A 136 -28.86 48.41 11.42
N VAL A 137 -29.91 47.63 11.65
CA VAL A 137 -30.14 46.35 10.95
C VAL A 137 -30.22 46.58 9.43
N SER A 138 -31.03 47.54 9.00
CA SER A 138 -31.18 47.87 7.57
C SER A 138 -29.85 48.33 6.96
N SER A 139 -29.12 49.19 7.67
CA SER A 139 -27.82 49.70 7.25
C SER A 139 -26.79 48.58 7.09
N GLN A 140 -26.74 47.65 8.04
CA GLN A 140 -25.87 46.48 7.97
C GLN A 140 -26.19 45.58 6.77
N SER A 141 -27.48 45.44 6.43
CA SER A 141 -27.91 44.70 5.24
C SER A 141 -27.37 45.33 3.96
N ALA A 142 -27.54 46.65 3.80
CA ALA A 142 -27.07 47.36 2.63
C ALA A 142 -25.54 47.24 2.46
N VAL A 143 -24.78 47.27 3.57
CA VAL A 143 -23.33 47.08 3.55
C VAL A 143 -22.99 45.67 3.03
N PHE A 144 -23.60 44.61 3.56
CA PHE A 144 -23.30 43.25 3.10
C PHE A 144 -23.76 42.98 1.66
N GLU A 145 -24.89 43.52 1.22
CA GLU A 145 -25.36 43.39 -0.16
C GLU A 145 -24.47 44.14 -1.16
N SER A 146 -23.78 45.19 -0.73
CA SER A 146 -22.85 45.94 -1.57
C SER A 146 -21.53 45.20 -1.86
N LEU A 147 -21.26 44.11 -1.14
CA LEU A 147 -20.00 43.37 -1.28
C LEU A 147 -19.98 42.50 -2.54
N PRO A 148 -18.89 42.51 -3.33
CA PRO A 148 -18.81 41.82 -4.63
C PRO A 148 -18.88 40.28 -4.52
N ASN A 149 -18.61 39.75 -3.34
CA ASN A 149 -18.61 38.33 -3.01
C ASN A 149 -19.93 37.83 -2.39
N VAL A 150 -20.91 38.72 -2.20
CA VAL A 150 -22.24 38.40 -1.65
C VAL A 150 -23.26 38.45 -2.79
N VAL A 151 -24.09 37.41 -2.89
CA VAL A 151 -25.21 37.34 -3.86
C VAL A 151 -26.47 37.98 -3.27
N SER A 152 -26.73 37.72 -1.99
CA SER A 152 -27.88 38.26 -1.26
C SER A 152 -27.64 38.17 0.25
N ALA A 153 -28.17 39.13 1.01
CA ALA A 153 -28.17 39.10 2.47
C ALA A 153 -29.59 39.33 2.98
N THR A 154 -30.21 38.33 3.59
CA THR A 154 -31.61 38.41 4.04
C THR A 154 -31.71 38.34 5.55
N PHE A 155 -32.40 39.32 6.14
CA PHE A 155 -32.67 39.36 7.57
C PHE A 155 -34.00 38.70 7.91
N SER A 156 -34.01 38.00 9.03
CA SER A 156 -35.18 37.33 9.60
C SER A 156 -35.14 37.40 11.13
N ASN A 157 -36.23 36.97 11.77
CA ASN A 157 -36.34 36.89 13.24
C ASN A 157 -36.03 38.21 13.97
N LEU A 158 -36.54 39.32 13.44
CA LEU A 158 -36.43 40.63 14.07
C LEU A 158 -37.29 40.69 15.33
N ALA A 159 -36.69 40.97 16.48
CA ALA A 159 -37.41 41.14 17.73
C ALA A 159 -36.79 42.25 18.59
N LEU A 160 -37.63 43.08 19.21
CA LEU A 160 -37.19 44.11 20.16
C LEU A 160 -36.96 43.46 21.53
N ARG A 161 -35.79 43.71 22.12
CA ARG A 161 -35.46 43.28 23.49
C ARG A 161 -35.84 44.34 24.50
N GLU A 162 -36.02 43.90 25.75
CA GLU A 162 -36.28 44.77 26.90
C GLU A 162 -35.17 45.80 27.15
N SER A 163 -33.93 45.51 26.71
CA SER A 163 -32.79 46.42 26.76
C SER A 163 -32.83 47.55 25.72
N GLY A 164 -33.82 47.55 24.81
CA GLY A 164 -33.97 48.53 23.73
C GLY A 164 -33.25 48.17 22.42
N GLY A 165 -32.46 47.09 22.40
CA GLY A 165 -31.82 46.58 21.18
C GLY A 165 -32.73 45.68 20.34
N VAL A 166 -32.38 45.49 19.07
CA VAL A 166 -33.10 44.61 18.13
C VAL A 166 -32.28 43.36 17.87
N SER A 167 -32.79 42.19 18.23
CA SER A 167 -32.20 40.91 17.84
C SER A 167 -32.61 40.55 16.41
N PHE A 168 -31.70 39.95 15.65
CA PHE A 168 -31.95 39.54 14.28
C PHE A 168 -31.12 38.32 13.88
N THR A 169 -31.53 37.67 12.80
CA THR A 169 -30.74 36.66 12.09
C THR A 169 -30.52 37.13 10.65
N ILE A 170 -29.31 37.00 10.15
CA ILE A 170 -28.96 37.32 8.76
C ILE A 170 -28.49 36.04 8.06
N ASN A 171 -29.00 35.80 6.86
CA ASN A 171 -28.58 34.72 5.96
C ASN A 171 -27.93 35.33 4.72
N ILE A 172 -26.64 35.10 4.56
CA ILE A 172 -25.82 35.60 3.46
C ILE A 172 -25.51 34.45 2.52
N VAL A 173 -25.83 34.61 1.24
CA VAL A 173 -25.46 33.66 0.18
C VAL A 173 -24.19 34.17 -0.49
N LEU A 174 -23.12 33.40 -0.44
CA LEU A 174 -21.84 33.73 -1.05
C LEU A 174 -21.79 33.28 -2.51
N LYS A 175 -21.09 34.06 -3.33
CA LYS A 175 -20.84 33.71 -4.73
C LYS A 175 -19.89 32.51 -4.80
N LYS A 176 -20.19 31.56 -5.69
CA LYS A 176 -19.31 30.42 -6.01
C LYS A 176 -17.99 30.87 -6.64
#